data_AF-A0A2E1EEJ6-F1
#
_entry.id   AF-A0A2E1EEJ6-F1
#
_cell.length_a   1.000
_cell.length_b   1.000
_cell.length_c   1.000
_cell.angle_alpha   90.00
_cell.angle_beta   90.00
_cell.angle_gamma   90.00
#
_symmetry.space_group_name_H-M   'P 1'
#
loop_
_entity.id
_entity.type
_entity.pdbx_description
1 polymer ?
#
loop_
_entity_poly.entity_id
_entity_poly.type
_entity_poly.pdbx_seq_one_letter_code
_entity_poly.pdbx_strand_id
1 'polypeptide(L)'
;MIFCSDVALAGGWPRAPGSGELITTVSRMRSNARTEDKIDTSTGKISPFRYRKTEITSYLELGLIDDLTAIGELAHTKERSELVVGTFENSGISRIKAGFRYAIGTWEETLFSIQPLVTLHLEDISENPVMIHSGDVDAEIALVLARSDSFMGVEVFSVQEIGWSWRNSDRPDEVRADITLGAKPRPGTMFLLKSLNGAALDSLPNEKHYRSNKLAFSLVQDLPQNILPGTAFEAGVERFIDGQGTIDDTTFRVGLWYRF
;
A
#
# COMPACT_ATOMS: atom_id res chain seq x y z
N MET A 1 -14.27 33.30 -11.43
CA MET A 1 -15.38 32.33 -11.43
C MET A 1 -14.96 31.21 -12.36
N ILE A 2 -14.27 30.19 -11.82
CA ILE A 2 -13.79 29.04 -12.59
C ILE A 2 -14.66 27.86 -12.17
N PHE A 3 -15.35 27.29 -13.16
CA PHE A 3 -16.22 26.14 -12.98
C PHE A 3 -15.41 24.96 -12.48
N CYS A 4 -15.94 24.30 -11.45
CA CYS A 4 -15.53 23.01 -10.94
C CYS A 4 -15.66 21.99 -12.09
N SER A 5 -14.56 21.66 -12.75
CA SER A 5 -14.45 20.35 -13.39
C SER A 5 -14.09 19.39 -12.26
N ASP A 6 -15.03 18.53 -11.86
CA ASP A 6 -14.79 17.38 -10.98
C ASP A 6 -13.86 16.42 -11.70
N VAL A 7 -12.60 16.81 -11.81
CA VAL A 7 -11.54 15.92 -12.23
C VAL A 7 -11.47 14.83 -11.15
N ALA A 8 -11.36 13.56 -11.57
CA ALA A 8 -11.20 12.46 -10.64
C ALA A 8 -9.86 12.56 -9.90
N LEU A 9 -9.79 13.34 -8.83
CA LEU A 9 -8.63 13.46 -7.97
C LEU A 9 -8.71 12.42 -6.85
N ALA A 10 -7.68 11.58 -6.73
CA ALA A 10 -7.52 10.67 -5.62
C ALA A 10 -6.04 10.37 -5.36
N GLY A 11 -5.60 10.50 -4.10
CA GLY A 11 -4.32 10.02 -3.57
C GLY A 11 -3.03 10.61 -4.15
N GLY A 12 -3.01 11.19 -5.36
CA GLY A 12 -1.80 11.76 -6.00
C GLY A 12 -1.73 13.29 -6.01
N TRP A 13 -2.85 13.96 -5.69
CA TRP A 13 -2.94 15.42 -5.70
C TRP A 13 -2.88 15.99 -4.28
N PRO A 14 -2.31 17.19 -4.09
CA PRO A 14 -2.43 17.93 -2.85
C PRO A 14 -3.89 18.12 -2.45
N ARG A 15 -4.14 18.05 -1.14
CA ARG A 15 -5.43 18.40 -0.54
C ARG A 15 -5.48 19.89 -0.26
N ALA A 16 -6.67 20.47 -0.39
CA ALA A 16 -6.88 21.87 -0.05
C ALA A 16 -6.57 22.12 1.44
N PRO A 17 -6.08 23.31 1.82
CA PRO A 17 -5.76 23.63 3.21
C PRO A 17 -6.95 23.39 4.13
N GLY A 18 -6.73 22.63 5.20
CA GLY A 18 -7.77 22.27 6.17
C GLY A 18 -8.70 21.13 5.77
N SER A 19 -8.59 20.61 4.54
CA SER A 19 -9.29 19.38 4.12
C SER A 19 -8.45 18.14 4.41
N GLY A 20 -9.12 16.99 4.58
CA GLY A 20 -8.44 15.73 4.84
C GLY A 20 -9.18 14.50 4.35
N GLU A 21 -8.45 13.40 4.28
CA GLU A 21 -9.01 12.08 4.02
C GLU A 21 -8.41 11.06 4.99
N LEU A 22 -9.26 10.38 5.73
CA LEU A 22 -8.91 9.24 6.58
C LEU A 22 -9.43 7.96 5.92
N ILE A 23 -8.55 7.00 5.67
CA ILE A 23 -8.90 5.68 5.15
C ILE A 23 -8.52 4.64 6.19
N THR A 24 -9.52 4.01 6.80
CA THR A 24 -9.30 2.87 7.70
C THR A 24 -9.60 1.59 6.94
N THR A 25 -8.61 0.73 6.78
CA THR A 25 -8.69 -0.53 6.05
C THR A 25 -8.47 -1.70 6.99
N VAL A 26 -9.30 -2.73 6.88
CA VAL A 26 -9.05 -4.06 7.46
C VAL A 26 -8.73 -5.01 6.33
N SER A 27 -7.59 -5.68 6.42
CA SER A 27 -7.15 -6.68 5.46
C SER A 27 -6.97 -8.04 6.12
N ARG A 28 -7.26 -9.09 5.37
CA ARG A 28 -6.99 -10.48 5.73
C ARG A 28 -6.22 -11.15 4.61
N MET A 29 -4.96 -11.41 4.88
CA MET A 29 -4.05 -12.11 4.00
C MET A 29 -3.96 -13.58 4.38
N ARG A 30 -3.89 -14.42 3.36
CA ARG A 30 -3.63 -15.85 3.49
C ARG A 30 -2.58 -16.26 2.47
N SER A 31 -1.63 -17.06 2.93
CA SER A 31 -0.65 -17.73 2.08
C SER A 31 -0.50 -19.17 2.53
N ASN A 32 -0.44 -20.08 1.56
CA ASN A 32 -0.20 -21.51 1.78
C ASN A 32 1.11 -21.98 1.13
N ALA A 33 1.89 -21.06 0.56
CA ALA A 33 3.12 -21.38 -0.16
C ALA A 33 4.06 -20.17 -0.18
N ARG A 34 5.36 -20.44 -0.12
CA ARG A 34 6.42 -19.47 -0.48
C ARG A 34 6.81 -19.68 -1.93
N THR A 35 7.28 -18.62 -2.59
CA THR A 35 7.70 -18.71 -4.00
C THR A 35 8.81 -19.75 -4.23
N GLU A 36 9.58 -20.08 -3.18
CA GLU A 36 10.66 -21.07 -3.25
C GLU A 36 10.52 -22.26 -2.29
N ASP A 37 9.29 -22.64 -1.94
CA ASP A 37 9.08 -23.88 -1.19
C ASP A 37 9.80 -25.04 -1.88
N LYS A 38 10.82 -25.57 -1.20
CA LYS A 38 11.64 -26.67 -1.69
C LYS A 38 10.79 -27.94 -1.59
N ILE A 39 10.49 -28.55 -2.73
CA ILE A 39 10.09 -29.95 -2.76
C ILE A 39 11.29 -30.73 -2.25
N ASP A 40 11.13 -31.45 -1.14
CA ASP A 40 12.12 -32.44 -0.73
C ASP A 40 12.18 -33.51 -1.82
N THR A 41 13.23 -33.48 -2.65
CA THR A 41 13.43 -34.41 -3.77
C THR A 41 13.62 -35.86 -3.34
N SER A 42 13.82 -36.13 -2.04
CA SER A 42 13.95 -37.49 -1.49
C SER A 42 12.63 -38.06 -0.96
N THR A 43 11.70 -37.21 -0.50
CA THR A 43 10.42 -37.64 0.10
C THR A 43 9.18 -37.17 -0.66
N GLY A 44 9.33 -36.26 -1.63
CA GLY A 44 8.24 -35.63 -2.38
C GLY A 44 7.35 -34.71 -1.52
N LYS A 45 7.70 -34.46 -0.25
CA LYS A 45 6.86 -33.69 0.67
C LYS A 45 7.23 -32.21 0.64
N ILE A 46 6.20 -31.37 0.50
CA ILE A 46 6.27 -29.93 0.73
C ILE A 46 6.02 -29.71 2.23
N SER A 47 6.89 -28.97 2.90
CA SER A 47 6.64 -28.54 4.28
C SER A 47 5.37 -27.70 4.33
N PRO A 48 4.36 -28.02 5.16
CA PRO A 48 3.15 -27.21 5.23
C PRO A 48 3.49 -25.83 5.78
N PHE A 49 3.52 -24.81 4.92
CA PHE A 49 3.57 -23.40 5.30
C PHE A 49 2.15 -22.85 5.27
N ARG A 50 1.62 -22.44 6.42
CA ARG A 50 0.36 -21.69 6.47
C ARG A 50 0.59 -20.39 7.22
N TYR A 51 0.48 -19.30 6.49
CA TYR A 51 0.61 -17.97 7.04
C TYR A 51 -0.68 -17.19 6.89
N ARG A 52 -1.07 -16.53 7.98
CA ARG A 52 -2.26 -15.69 8.03
C ARG A 52 -1.92 -14.40 8.73
N LYS A 53 -2.26 -13.29 8.07
CA LYS A 53 -2.11 -11.96 8.63
C LYS A 53 -3.44 -11.23 8.57
N THR A 54 -3.82 -10.61 9.67
CA THR A 54 -4.82 -9.55 9.68
C THR A 54 -4.10 -8.24 9.96
N GLU A 55 -4.39 -7.23 9.17
CA GLU A 55 -3.88 -5.88 9.39
C GLU A 55 -5.03 -4.89 9.39
N ILE A 56 -5.00 -3.98 10.35
CA ILE A 56 -5.86 -2.80 10.42
C ILE A 56 -4.95 -1.60 10.19
N THR A 57 -5.21 -0.83 9.14
CA THR A 57 -4.37 0.30 8.75
C THR A 57 -5.23 1.55 8.67
N SER A 58 -4.81 2.60 9.37
CA SER A 58 -5.43 3.92 9.32
C SER A 58 -4.48 4.88 8.60
N TYR A 59 -4.81 5.26 7.38
CA TYR A 59 -4.06 6.19 6.53
C TYR A 59 -4.74 7.55 6.51
N LEU A 60 -3.98 8.63 6.69
CA LEU A 60 -4.47 9.99 6.80
C LEU A 60 -3.70 10.91 5.84
N GLU A 61 -4.44 11.70 5.06
CA GLU A 61 -3.94 12.85 4.33
C GLU A 61 -4.55 14.13 4.89
N LEU A 62 -3.73 15.16 5.11
CA LEU A 62 -4.16 16.49 5.57
C LEU A 62 -3.54 17.58 4.71
N GLY A 63 -4.37 18.41 4.07
CA GLY A 63 -3.89 19.57 3.32
C GLY A 63 -3.40 20.66 4.27
N LEU A 64 -2.11 21.01 4.18
CA LEU A 64 -1.50 22.04 5.02
C LEU A 64 -1.54 23.40 4.32
N ILE A 65 -1.04 23.43 3.09
CA ILE A 65 -1.09 24.55 2.14
C ILE A 65 -1.38 23.97 0.73
N ASP A 66 -1.61 24.82 -0.27
CA ASP A 66 -2.11 24.39 -1.58
C ASP A 66 -1.26 23.33 -2.29
N ASP A 67 0.05 23.31 -2.05
CA ASP A 67 1.01 22.39 -2.66
C ASP A 67 1.59 21.35 -1.67
N LEU A 68 1.15 21.35 -0.40
CA LEU A 68 1.71 20.50 0.65
C LEU A 68 0.63 19.74 1.41
N THR A 69 0.74 18.41 1.40
CA THR A 69 -0.13 17.50 2.14
C THR A 69 0.70 16.69 3.13
N ALA A 70 0.29 16.68 4.40
CA ALA A 70 0.85 15.77 5.40
C ALA A 70 0.25 14.37 5.23
N ILE A 71 1.08 13.35 5.41
CA ILE A 71 0.71 11.95 5.30
C ILE A 71 1.03 11.25 6.63
N GLY A 72 0.09 10.45 7.12
CA GLY A 72 0.29 9.60 8.28
C GLY A 72 -0.34 8.23 8.07
N GLU A 73 0.28 7.19 8.64
CA GLU A 73 -0.28 5.85 8.67
C GLU A 73 0.04 5.18 10.01
N LEU A 74 -0.94 4.47 10.55
CA LEU A 74 -0.79 3.58 11.70
C LEU A 74 -1.28 2.20 11.31
N ALA A 75 -0.47 1.17 11.53
CA ALA A 75 -0.86 -0.21 11.28
C ALA A 75 -0.83 -1.04 12.57
N HIS A 76 -1.91 -1.77 12.81
CA HIS A 76 -2.01 -2.81 13.80
C HIS A 76 -2.10 -4.16 13.10
N THR A 77 -1.25 -5.10 13.50
CA THR A 77 -1.15 -6.39 12.84
C THR A 77 -1.39 -7.52 13.83
N LYS A 78 -1.99 -8.60 13.33
CA LYS A 78 -2.06 -9.89 13.99
C LYS A 78 -1.62 -10.98 13.02
N GLU A 79 -0.53 -11.64 13.34
CA GLU A 79 0.11 -12.65 12.49
C GLU A 79 0.03 -14.03 13.14
N ARG A 80 -0.16 -15.05 12.32
CA ARG A 80 -0.11 -16.45 12.74
C ARG A 80 0.61 -17.27 11.68
N SER A 81 1.72 -17.86 12.07
CA SER A 81 2.51 -18.79 11.26
C SER A 81 2.41 -20.20 11.82
N GLU A 82 1.97 -21.14 10.99
CA GLU A 82 2.04 -22.56 11.31
C GLU A 82 3.17 -23.19 10.50
N LEU A 83 4.22 -23.61 11.22
CA LEU A 83 5.41 -24.26 10.69
C LEU A 83 5.52 -25.68 11.25
N VAL A 84 6.39 -26.52 10.67
CA VAL A 84 6.65 -27.88 11.17
C VAL A 84 7.14 -27.88 12.63
N VAL A 85 7.83 -26.82 13.05
CA VAL A 85 8.40 -26.67 14.40
C VAL A 85 7.42 -26.11 15.43
N GLY A 86 6.24 -25.63 15.03
CA GLY A 86 5.25 -25.05 15.94
C GLY A 86 4.36 -23.98 15.33
N THR A 87 3.43 -23.46 16.13
CA THR A 87 2.60 -22.29 15.79
C THR A 87 3.09 -21.06 16.53
N PHE A 88 3.33 -19.99 15.79
CA PHE A 88 3.73 -18.68 16.33
C PHE A 88 2.61 -17.68 16.08
N GLU A 89 2.29 -16.85 17.07
CA GLU A 89 1.28 -15.80 16.99
C GLU A 89 1.86 -14.50 17.57
N ASN A 90 1.75 -13.41 16.82
CA ASN A 90 2.16 -12.07 17.26
C ASN A 90 1.03 -11.08 17.00
N SER A 91 0.87 -10.06 17.86
CA SER A 91 -0.16 -9.04 17.68
C SER A 91 0.16 -7.75 18.41
N GLY A 92 -0.02 -6.64 17.70
CA GLY A 92 0.15 -5.30 18.24
C GLY A 92 0.35 -4.28 17.12
N ILE A 93 0.86 -3.10 17.48
CA ILE A 93 1.08 -2.02 16.52
C ILE A 93 2.36 -2.34 15.77
N SER A 94 2.27 -2.63 14.48
CA SER A 94 3.42 -3.07 13.71
C SER A 94 4.25 -1.91 13.19
N ARG A 95 3.60 -0.83 12.74
CA ARG A 95 4.31 0.35 12.21
C ARG A 95 3.55 1.66 12.36
N ILE A 96 4.33 2.73 12.39
CA ILE A 96 3.88 4.11 12.22
C ILE A 96 4.65 4.70 11.04
N LYS A 97 3.97 5.35 10.11
CA LYS A 97 4.59 6.06 8.99
C LYS A 97 4.11 7.50 8.96
N ALA A 98 5.00 8.43 8.66
CA ALA A 98 4.68 9.83 8.54
C ALA A 98 5.56 10.52 7.51
N GLY A 99 5.04 11.59 6.91
CA GLY A 99 5.81 12.46 6.02
C GLY A 99 4.93 13.44 5.30
N PHE A 100 5.35 13.86 4.11
CA PHE A 100 4.68 14.90 3.35
C PHE A 100 4.72 14.59 1.86
N ARG A 101 3.73 15.09 1.13
CA ARG A 101 3.74 15.18 -0.34
C ARG A 101 3.77 16.64 -0.73
N TYR A 102 4.78 17.02 -1.50
CA TYR A 102 4.97 18.37 -2.01
C TYR A 102 4.83 18.38 -3.54
N ALA A 103 3.83 19.09 -4.05
CA ALA A 103 3.64 19.29 -5.48
C ALA A 103 4.68 20.28 -6.03
N ILE A 104 5.51 19.79 -6.94
CA ILE A 104 6.56 20.59 -7.58
C ILE A 104 5.98 21.42 -8.72
N GLY A 105 5.05 20.84 -9.47
CA GLY A 105 4.40 21.52 -10.59
C GLY A 105 3.76 20.55 -11.58
N THR A 106 3.16 21.12 -12.62
CA THR A 106 2.44 20.37 -13.66
C THR A 106 3.15 20.52 -15.00
N TRP A 107 3.35 19.41 -15.70
CA TRP A 107 3.84 19.39 -17.08
C TRP A 107 2.99 18.41 -17.91
N GLU A 108 2.53 18.85 -19.08
CA GLU A 108 1.63 18.07 -19.96
C GLU A 108 0.46 17.40 -19.19
N GLU A 109 -0.24 18.19 -18.37
CA GLU A 109 -1.38 17.75 -17.54
C GLU A 109 -1.04 16.70 -16.47
N THR A 110 0.25 16.40 -16.30
CA THR A 110 0.75 15.49 -15.26
C THR A 110 1.30 16.32 -14.11
N LEU A 111 0.78 16.10 -12.91
CA LEU A 111 1.30 16.68 -11.69
C LEU A 111 2.50 15.87 -11.19
N PHE A 112 3.58 16.56 -10.88
CA PHE A 112 4.81 16.00 -10.31
C PHE A 112 4.89 16.39 -8.84
N SER A 113 5.09 15.40 -7.97
CA SER A 113 5.29 15.63 -6.54
C SER A 113 6.47 14.81 -6.01
N ILE A 114 7.09 15.29 -4.94
CA ILE A 114 8.02 14.50 -4.13
C ILE A 114 7.36 14.14 -2.80
N GLN A 115 7.68 12.95 -2.30
CA GLN A 115 7.07 12.41 -1.09
C GLN A 115 8.13 11.76 -0.19
N PRO A 116 8.79 12.53 0.69
CA PRO A 116 9.59 11.98 1.77
C PRO A 116 8.69 11.36 2.85
N LEU A 117 9.02 10.14 3.27
CA LEU A 117 8.34 9.40 4.33
C LEU A 117 9.35 8.76 5.27
N VAL A 118 8.97 8.62 6.53
CA VAL A 118 9.69 7.83 7.53
C VAL A 118 8.75 6.79 8.09
N THR A 119 9.21 5.54 8.20
CA THR A 119 8.48 4.44 8.83
C THR A 119 9.26 3.97 10.06
N LEU A 120 8.60 3.93 11.21
CA LEU A 120 9.10 3.29 12.42
C LEU A 120 8.38 1.95 12.59
N HIS A 121 9.16 0.87 12.66
CA HIS A 121 8.66 -0.46 12.95
C HIS A 121 8.69 -0.70 14.45
N LEU A 122 7.57 -1.18 14.99
CA LEU A 122 7.36 -1.34 16.44
C LEU A 122 7.29 -2.82 16.84
N GLU A 123 7.22 -3.73 15.88
CA GLU A 123 7.19 -5.17 16.09
C GLU A 123 8.20 -5.90 15.21
N ASP A 124 8.64 -7.06 15.70
CA ASP A 124 9.38 -8.01 14.89
C ASP A 124 8.42 -8.70 13.90
N ILE A 125 8.78 -8.66 12.61
CA ILE A 125 8.04 -9.33 11.54
C ILE A 125 8.94 -10.43 10.99
N SER A 126 8.74 -11.65 11.50
CA SER A 126 9.62 -12.80 11.26
C SER A 126 9.44 -13.47 9.90
N GLU A 127 8.38 -13.14 9.16
CA GLU A 127 8.04 -13.75 7.86
C GLU A 127 8.40 -12.86 6.66
N ASN A 128 9.09 -11.75 6.89
CA ASN A 128 9.66 -10.93 5.82
C ASN A 128 11.07 -11.48 5.46
N PRO A 129 11.40 -11.71 4.17
CA PRO A 129 12.76 -12.07 3.73
C PRO A 129 13.85 -11.10 4.19
N VAL A 130 13.48 -9.84 4.44
CA VAL A 130 14.36 -8.85 5.04
C VAL A 130 13.84 -8.58 6.46
N MET A 131 14.25 -9.46 7.39
CA MET A 131 13.81 -9.47 8.79
C MET A 131 13.65 -8.05 9.34
N ILE A 132 12.42 -7.67 9.69
CA ILE A 132 12.12 -6.38 10.32
C ILE A 132 12.10 -6.60 11.82
N HIS A 133 12.81 -5.77 12.56
CA HIS A 133 12.87 -5.79 14.01
C HIS A 133 12.18 -4.57 14.61
N SER A 134 11.72 -4.70 15.85
CA SER A 134 11.22 -3.58 16.63
C SER A 134 12.33 -2.52 16.82
N GLY A 135 12.02 -1.27 16.50
CA GLY A 135 12.96 -0.15 16.51
C GLY A 135 13.64 0.12 15.17
N ASP A 136 13.39 -0.72 14.15
CA ASP A 136 13.86 -0.46 12.79
C ASP A 136 13.18 0.79 12.20
N VAL A 137 13.94 1.51 11.37
CA VAL A 137 13.52 2.74 10.70
C VAL A 137 13.82 2.65 9.22
N ASP A 138 12.83 3.00 8.42
CA ASP A 138 12.96 3.18 6.97
C ASP A 138 12.75 4.66 6.62
N ALA A 139 13.58 5.21 5.75
CA ALA A 139 13.40 6.54 5.18
C ALA A 139 13.22 6.41 3.67
N GLU A 140 12.06 6.80 3.16
CA GLU A 140 11.71 6.74 1.74
C GLU A 140 11.68 8.15 1.14
N ILE A 141 12.17 8.28 -0.09
CA ILE A 141 11.84 9.39 -0.97
C ILE A 141 11.19 8.84 -2.23
N ALA A 142 9.99 9.33 -2.54
CA ALA A 142 9.26 8.93 -3.73
C ALA A 142 8.98 10.09 -4.67
N LEU A 143 9.05 9.83 -5.98
CA LEU A 143 8.48 10.66 -7.03
C LEU A 143 7.06 10.18 -7.30
N VAL A 144 6.09 11.09 -7.26
CA VAL A 144 4.67 10.82 -7.50
C VAL A 144 4.21 11.57 -8.73
N LEU A 145 3.67 10.84 -9.71
CA LEU A 145 3.11 11.39 -10.94
C LEU A 145 1.61 11.15 -10.94
N ALA A 146 0.82 12.21 -11.01
CA ALA A 146 -0.64 12.11 -11.00
C ALA A 146 -1.23 12.75 -12.26
N ARG A 147 -2.07 12.00 -12.98
CA ARG A 147 -2.76 12.49 -14.17
C ARG A 147 -4.20 12.01 -14.16
N SER A 148 -5.08 12.85 -14.68
CA SER A 148 -6.51 12.61 -14.78
C SER A 148 -6.99 12.94 -16.18
N ASP A 149 -7.95 12.20 -16.70
CA ASP A 149 -8.51 12.39 -18.03
C ASP A 149 -9.98 11.93 -18.04
N SER A 150 -10.65 12.07 -19.19
CA SER A 150 -11.97 11.51 -19.45
C SER A 150 -11.91 10.59 -20.67
N PHE A 151 -12.32 9.34 -20.50
CA PHE A 151 -12.36 8.35 -21.58
C PHE A 151 -13.79 7.86 -21.78
N MET A 152 -14.36 8.07 -22.98
CA MET A 152 -15.73 7.67 -23.31
C MET A 152 -16.79 8.19 -22.30
N GLY A 153 -16.60 9.40 -21.76
CA GLY A 153 -17.49 9.99 -20.76
C GLY A 153 -17.31 9.46 -19.34
N VAL A 154 -16.31 8.59 -19.09
CA VAL A 154 -15.90 8.13 -17.78
C VAL A 154 -14.68 8.90 -17.33
N GLU A 155 -14.72 9.51 -16.16
CA GLU A 155 -13.53 10.13 -15.56
C GLU A 155 -12.56 9.04 -15.12
N VAL A 156 -11.32 9.18 -15.52
CA VAL A 156 -10.24 8.23 -15.21
C VAL A 156 -9.05 8.98 -14.63
N PHE A 157 -8.25 8.28 -13.84
CA PHE A 157 -7.00 8.81 -13.33
C PHE A 157 -5.94 7.74 -13.20
N SER A 158 -4.69 8.21 -13.14
CA SER A 158 -3.52 7.40 -12.86
C SER A 158 -2.64 8.11 -11.84
N VAL A 159 -2.12 7.36 -10.88
CA VAL A 159 -1.07 7.78 -9.96
C VAL A 159 0.06 6.77 -10.06
N GLN A 160 1.26 7.24 -10.35
CA GLN A 160 2.47 6.42 -10.43
C GLN A 160 3.43 6.88 -9.35
N GLU A 161 3.96 5.94 -8.58
CA GLU A 161 4.90 6.21 -7.49
C GLU A 161 6.18 5.42 -7.71
N ILE A 162 7.32 6.10 -7.72
CA ILE A 162 8.64 5.47 -7.76
C ILE A 162 9.37 5.90 -6.49
N GLY A 163 9.62 4.94 -5.59
CA GLY A 163 10.22 5.17 -4.28
C GLY A 163 11.56 4.46 -4.12
N TRP A 164 12.49 5.10 -3.43
CA TRP A 164 13.67 4.45 -2.86
C TRP A 164 13.62 4.60 -1.33
N SER A 165 13.77 3.48 -0.65
CA SER A 165 13.73 3.36 0.80
C SER A 165 15.10 2.94 1.30
N TRP A 166 15.74 3.86 2.01
CA TRP A 166 16.88 3.52 2.85
C TRP A 166 16.39 2.78 4.09
N ARG A 167 17.07 1.69 4.45
CA ARG A 167 16.69 0.85 5.59
C ARG A 167 17.87 0.67 6.54
N ASN A 168 17.62 0.87 7.83
CA ASN A 168 18.64 0.67 8.85
C ASN A 168 18.86 -0.82 9.20
N SER A 169 19.77 -1.09 10.13
CA SER A 169 20.03 -2.44 10.69
C SER A 169 20.57 -3.42 9.66
N ASP A 170 21.44 -2.94 8.76
CA ASP A 170 22.05 -3.69 7.64
C ASP A 170 21.04 -4.33 6.67
N ARG A 171 19.77 -3.93 6.74
CA ARG A 171 18.73 -4.39 5.83
C ARG A 171 18.98 -3.78 4.45
N PRO A 172 18.92 -4.58 3.37
CA PRO A 172 19.02 -4.04 2.02
C PRO A 172 17.98 -2.96 1.77
N ASP A 173 18.44 -1.85 1.20
CA ASP A 173 17.56 -0.80 0.69
C ASP A 173 16.54 -1.38 -0.30
N GLU A 174 15.38 -0.74 -0.40
CA GLU A 174 14.32 -1.18 -1.30
C GLU A 174 13.97 -0.10 -2.32
N VAL A 175 13.51 -0.54 -3.48
CA VAL A 175 12.87 0.29 -4.49
C VAL A 175 11.46 -0.21 -4.75
N ARG A 176 10.53 0.73 -4.93
CA ARG A 176 9.15 0.42 -5.34
C ARG A 176 8.74 1.20 -6.56
N ALA A 177 7.88 0.60 -7.37
CA ALA A 177 7.29 1.18 -8.55
C ALA A 177 5.82 0.76 -8.63
N ASP A 178 4.95 1.65 -8.16
CA ASP A 178 3.52 1.38 -8.01
C ASP A 178 2.72 2.19 -9.02
N ILE A 179 1.66 1.58 -9.54
CA ILE A 179 0.71 2.24 -10.45
C ILE A 179 -0.68 2.02 -9.90
N THR A 180 -1.42 3.10 -9.66
CA THR A 180 -2.85 3.08 -9.36
C THR A 180 -3.60 3.68 -10.54
N LEU A 181 -4.50 2.92 -11.13
CA LEU A 181 -5.49 3.39 -12.09
C LEU A 181 -6.84 3.46 -11.41
N GLY A 182 -7.58 4.53 -11.66
CA GLY A 182 -8.94 4.67 -11.18
C GLY A 182 -9.91 5.12 -12.26
N ALA A 183 -11.16 4.69 -12.11
CA ALA A 183 -12.24 5.06 -13.03
C ALA A 183 -13.53 5.32 -12.25
N LYS A 184 -14.21 6.42 -12.55
CA LYS A 184 -15.48 6.82 -11.96
C LYS A 184 -16.60 6.70 -13.00
N PRO A 185 -17.17 5.50 -13.21
CA PRO A 185 -18.18 5.28 -14.26
C PRO A 185 -19.51 6.01 -14.00
N ARG A 186 -19.79 6.38 -12.74
CA ARG A 186 -20.98 7.12 -12.33
C ARG A 186 -20.72 7.84 -11.01
N PRO A 187 -21.52 8.86 -10.65
CA PRO A 187 -21.37 9.56 -9.37
C PRO A 187 -21.36 8.61 -8.18
N GLY A 188 -20.36 8.78 -7.31
CA GLY A 188 -20.17 8.00 -6.09
C GLY A 188 -19.67 6.57 -6.27
N THR A 189 -19.39 6.11 -7.50
CA THR A 189 -18.76 4.80 -7.73
C THR A 189 -17.37 5.00 -8.32
N MET A 190 -16.37 4.33 -7.77
CA MET A 190 -15.01 4.34 -8.28
C MET A 190 -14.41 2.94 -8.27
N PHE A 191 -13.81 2.53 -9.38
CA PHE A 191 -12.97 1.34 -9.45
C PHE A 191 -11.51 1.74 -9.31
N LEU A 192 -10.73 0.90 -8.63
CA LEU A 192 -9.28 1.04 -8.50
C LEU A 192 -8.61 -0.25 -8.95
N LEU A 193 -7.59 -0.13 -9.80
CA LEU A 193 -6.67 -1.18 -10.16
C LEU A 193 -5.27 -0.73 -9.75
N LYS A 194 -4.58 -1.52 -8.94
CA LYS A 194 -3.23 -1.21 -8.46
C LYS A 194 -2.26 -2.30 -8.87
N SER A 195 -1.14 -1.92 -9.45
CA SER A 195 0.04 -2.77 -9.58
C SER A 195 1.04 -2.30 -8.52
N LEU A 196 1.44 -3.22 -7.65
CA LEU A 196 2.33 -2.95 -6.52
C LEU A 196 3.61 -3.75 -6.72
N ASN A 197 4.73 -3.07 -6.91
CA ASN A 197 5.99 -3.73 -7.25
C ASN A 197 7.10 -3.22 -6.35
N GLY A 198 7.80 -4.13 -5.69
CA GLY A 198 8.91 -3.82 -4.79
C GLY A 198 10.06 -4.79 -4.98
N ALA A 199 11.28 -4.32 -4.79
CA ALA A 199 12.49 -5.14 -4.80
C ALA A 199 13.52 -4.57 -3.83
N ALA A 200 14.27 -5.46 -3.18
CA ALA A 200 15.49 -5.07 -2.49
C ALA A 200 16.58 -4.74 -3.53
N LEU A 201 17.50 -3.84 -3.21
CA LEU A 201 18.65 -3.53 -4.07
C LEU A 201 19.79 -4.52 -3.89
N ASP A 202 19.84 -5.20 -2.76
CA ASP A 202 20.82 -6.23 -2.42
C ASP A 202 20.15 -7.39 -1.66
N SER A 203 20.92 -8.40 -1.27
CA SER A 203 20.49 -9.53 -0.45
C SER A 203 21.43 -9.73 0.72
N LEU A 204 20.87 -10.06 1.90
CA LEU A 204 21.67 -10.47 3.05
C LEU A 204 22.42 -11.78 2.76
N PRO A 205 23.57 -12.04 3.42
CA PRO A 205 24.28 -13.31 3.28
C PRO A 205 23.37 -14.51 3.58
N ASN A 206 23.30 -15.46 2.64
CA ASN A 206 22.43 -16.65 2.67
C ASN A 206 20.93 -16.40 2.55
N GLU A 207 20.50 -15.15 2.34
CA GLU A 207 19.13 -14.82 1.98
C GLU A 207 18.99 -14.68 0.46
N LYS A 208 17.77 -14.87 -0.03
CA LYS A 208 17.47 -14.63 -1.45
C LYS A 208 17.19 -13.15 -1.68
N HIS A 209 17.44 -12.73 -2.91
CA HIS A 209 17.04 -11.40 -3.36
C HIS A 209 15.52 -11.25 -3.32
N TYR A 210 15.04 -10.22 -2.65
CA TYR A 210 13.61 -9.94 -2.51
C TYR A 210 13.07 -9.20 -3.73
N ARG A 211 11.99 -9.73 -4.31
CA ARG A 211 11.17 -9.06 -5.33
C ARG A 211 9.72 -9.50 -5.18
N SER A 212 8.78 -8.57 -5.29
CA SER A 212 7.35 -8.89 -5.25
C SER A 212 6.59 -8.03 -6.25
N ASN A 213 5.75 -8.67 -7.04
CA ASN A 213 4.80 -8.02 -7.94
C ASN A 213 3.40 -8.51 -7.59
N LYS A 214 2.52 -7.56 -7.29
CA LYS A 214 1.14 -7.82 -6.90
C LYS A 214 0.18 -7.00 -7.73
N LEU A 215 -1.04 -7.50 -7.83
CA LEU A 215 -2.15 -6.79 -8.45
C LEU A 215 -3.31 -6.71 -7.46
N ALA A 216 -3.89 -5.53 -7.29
CA ALA A 216 -5.05 -5.31 -6.46
C ALA A 216 -6.18 -4.65 -7.25
N PHE A 217 -7.40 -5.08 -6.98
CA PHE A 217 -8.61 -4.48 -7.52
C PHE A 217 -9.57 -4.14 -6.38
N SER A 218 -10.12 -2.92 -6.40
CA SER A 218 -11.11 -2.47 -5.43
C SER A 218 -12.28 -1.73 -6.08
N LEU A 219 -13.44 -1.85 -5.46
CA LEU A 219 -14.61 -1.00 -5.67
C LEU A 219 -14.75 -0.07 -4.47
N VAL A 220 -14.88 1.23 -4.72
CA VAL A 220 -15.20 2.27 -3.74
C VAL A 220 -16.59 2.83 -4.07
N GLN A 221 -17.45 2.91 -3.06
CA GLN A 221 -18.81 3.40 -3.19
C GLN A 221 -19.11 4.42 -2.08
N ASP A 222 -19.43 5.64 -2.47
CA ASP A 222 -19.88 6.68 -1.53
C ASP A 222 -21.15 6.23 -0.82
N LEU A 223 -21.18 6.46 0.50
CA LEU A 223 -22.34 6.20 1.33
C LEU A 223 -23.36 7.34 1.19
N PRO A 224 -24.67 7.04 1.36
CA PRO A 224 -25.70 8.08 1.32
C PRO A 224 -25.43 9.19 2.34
N GLN A 225 -25.55 10.45 1.90
CA GLN A 225 -25.28 11.65 2.70
C GLN A 225 -26.13 11.74 3.99
N ASN A 226 -27.31 11.12 3.98
CA ASN A 226 -28.21 11.06 5.13
C ASN A 226 -27.80 10.01 6.18
N ILE A 227 -26.89 9.09 5.86
CA ILE A 227 -26.39 8.07 6.78
C ILE A 227 -25.07 8.54 7.40
N LEU A 228 -24.09 8.84 6.55
CA LEU A 228 -22.76 9.25 7.00
C LEU A 228 -22.10 10.13 5.92
N PRO A 229 -22.22 11.46 6.01
CA PRO A 229 -21.75 12.37 4.97
C PRO A 229 -20.22 12.32 4.82
N GLY A 230 -19.75 12.48 3.59
CA GLY A 230 -18.31 12.47 3.27
C GLY A 230 -17.65 11.09 3.36
N THR A 231 -18.41 10.01 3.51
CA THR A 231 -17.85 8.66 3.62
C THR A 231 -18.05 7.77 2.40
N ALA A 232 -17.11 6.86 2.18
CA ALA A 232 -17.20 5.82 1.17
C ALA A 232 -16.74 4.48 1.72
N PHE A 233 -17.37 3.41 1.25
CA PHE A 233 -16.98 2.04 1.55
C PHE A 233 -16.13 1.48 0.41
N GLU A 234 -15.05 0.79 0.75
CA GLU A 234 -14.19 0.07 -0.18
C GLU A 234 -14.23 -1.44 0.07
N ALA A 235 -14.30 -2.23 -0.98
CA ALA A 235 -14.01 -3.67 -0.94
C ALA A 235 -13.08 -4.05 -2.09
N GLY A 236 -12.09 -4.89 -1.81
CA GLY A 236 -11.11 -5.28 -2.80
C GLY A 236 -10.37 -6.58 -2.50
N VAL A 237 -9.61 -7.02 -3.49
CA VAL A 237 -8.73 -8.18 -3.43
C VAL A 237 -7.37 -7.80 -3.99
N GLU A 238 -6.32 -8.27 -3.34
CA GLU A 238 -4.93 -8.19 -3.79
C GLU A 238 -4.38 -9.61 -3.93
N ARG A 239 -3.59 -9.84 -4.96
CA ARG A 239 -2.99 -11.14 -5.26
C ARG A 239 -1.54 -11.01 -5.69
N PHE A 240 -0.72 -11.91 -5.20
CA PHE A 240 0.62 -12.15 -5.74
C PHE A 240 0.57 -12.62 -7.21
N ILE A 241 1.46 -12.07 -8.03
CA ILE A 241 1.56 -12.39 -9.45
C ILE A 241 2.88 -13.10 -9.76
N ASP A 242 4.00 -12.48 -9.38
CA ASP A 242 5.36 -13.00 -9.58
C ASP A 242 6.33 -12.37 -8.58
N GLY A 243 7.42 -13.04 -8.25
CA GLY A 243 8.38 -12.55 -7.26
C GLY A 243 9.45 -13.57 -6.89
N GLN A 244 10.33 -13.17 -5.99
CA GLN A 244 11.37 -13.98 -5.37
C GLN A 244 11.57 -13.55 -3.92
N GLY A 245 11.97 -14.49 -3.07
CA GLY A 245 12.12 -14.30 -1.64
C GLY A 245 10.82 -13.88 -0.97
N THR A 246 9.64 -14.28 -1.47
CA THR A 246 8.35 -13.78 -0.96
C THR A 246 7.32 -14.88 -0.84
N ILE A 247 6.13 -14.53 -0.33
CA ILE A 247 5.00 -15.42 -0.14
C ILE A 247 4.01 -15.30 -1.30
N ASP A 248 3.44 -16.43 -1.74
CA ASP A 248 2.30 -16.42 -2.65
C ASP A 248 1.04 -16.18 -1.82
N ASP A 249 0.56 -14.93 -1.85
CA ASP A 249 -0.54 -14.47 -1.01
C ASP A 249 -1.78 -14.02 -1.79
N THR A 250 -2.91 -14.13 -1.10
CA THR A 250 -4.15 -13.47 -1.49
C THR A 250 -4.70 -12.73 -0.28
N THR A 251 -5.00 -11.45 -0.49
CA THR A 251 -5.46 -10.53 0.54
C THR A 251 -6.84 -10.00 0.18
N PHE A 252 -7.79 -10.17 1.09
CA PHE A 252 -9.09 -9.50 0.99
C PHE A 252 -9.05 -8.24 1.85
N ARG A 253 -9.53 -7.11 1.33
CA ARG A 253 -9.57 -5.83 2.03
C ARG A 253 -10.97 -5.24 2.04
N VAL A 254 -11.32 -4.62 3.15
CA VAL A 254 -12.47 -3.72 3.27
C VAL A 254 -12.00 -2.41 3.90
N GLY A 255 -12.50 -1.29 3.43
CA GLY A 255 -12.07 0.03 3.88
C GLY A 255 -13.23 0.98 4.09
N LEU A 256 -13.04 1.94 4.98
CA LEU A 256 -13.91 3.09 5.15
C LEU A 256 -13.09 4.36 4.93
N TRP A 257 -13.53 5.15 3.96
CA TRP A 257 -12.92 6.42 3.60
C TRP A 257 -13.80 7.51 4.22
N TYR A 258 -13.17 8.50 4.84
CA TYR A 258 -13.85 9.66 5.40
C TYR A 258 -13.14 10.93 4.97
N ARG A 259 -13.86 11.80 4.27
CA ARG A 259 -13.38 13.07 3.75
C ARG A 259 -14.03 14.20 4.53
N PHE A 260 -13.23 15.18 4.94
CA PHE A 260 -13.66 16.34 5.72
C PHE A 260 -12.95 17.62 5.30
#